data_AF-A0A398BJF1-F1
#
_entry.id   AF-A0A398BJF1-F1
#
_cell.length_a   1.000
_cell.length_b   1.000
_cell.length_c   1.000
_cell.angle_alpha   90.00
_cell.angle_beta   90.00
_cell.angle_gamma   90.00
#
_symmetry.space_group_name_H-M   'P 1'
#
loop_
_entity.id
_entity.type
_entity.pdbx_description
1 polymer ?
#
loop_
_entity_poly.entity_id
_entity_poly.type
_entity_poly.pdbx_seq_one_letter_code
_entity_poly.pdbx_strand_id
1 'polypeptide(L)'
;MWYKTHPHLLFKGVDHVTWIDGNIIAAPGAGKLLEAHETFSEIATFQHPDRNCVYDEAASIVALELDQPDVIEKHVDRLRNLGVPEKFGLYETNVLYSKPMDYAVAQFFDHWWKEIFFGSRRDQMSFTLAAHLSKGVVVNSLDGKKCAKNSKYFSKRKHFRPAGRSL
;
A
#
# COMPACT_ATOMS: atom_id res chain seq x y z
N MET A 1 -5.39 -2.84 10.19
CA MET A 1 -4.38 -1.86 9.73
C MET A 1 -3.14 -1.82 10.61
N TRP A 2 -3.27 -1.84 11.93
CA TRP A 2 -2.12 -1.85 12.83
C TRP A 2 -1.13 -3.00 12.54
N TYR A 3 -1.59 -4.25 12.46
CA TYR A 3 -0.70 -5.40 12.16
C TYR A 3 0.06 -5.28 10.82
N LYS A 4 -0.55 -4.65 9.81
CA LYS A 4 0.05 -4.40 8.49
C LYS A 4 1.18 -3.37 8.53
N THR A 5 1.12 -2.48 9.51
CA THR A 5 2.02 -1.31 9.64
C THR A 5 3.04 -1.47 10.77
N HIS A 6 3.08 -2.61 11.46
CA HIS A 6 4.04 -2.84 12.55
C HIS A 6 4.85 -4.14 12.40
N PRO A 7 5.25 -4.59 11.18
CA PRO A 7 6.06 -5.80 11.08
C PRO A 7 7.42 -5.63 11.75
N HIS A 8 7.97 -4.41 11.81
CA HIS A 8 9.22 -4.08 12.50
C HIS A 8 9.14 -4.22 14.02
N LEU A 9 7.94 -4.17 14.61
CA LEU A 9 7.75 -4.45 16.03
C LEU A 9 7.35 -5.89 16.30
N LEU A 10 6.54 -6.48 15.42
CA LEU A 10 5.94 -7.80 15.60
C LEU A 10 6.89 -8.95 15.31
N PHE A 11 7.80 -8.76 14.35
CA PHE A 11 8.68 -9.80 13.82
C PHE A 11 10.15 -9.42 14.00
N LYS A 12 10.55 -9.14 15.25
CA LYS A 12 11.94 -8.79 15.58
C LYS A 12 12.90 -9.91 15.18
N GLY A 13 13.97 -9.55 14.48
CA GLY A 13 14.97 -10.50 13.99
C GLY A 13 14.55 -11.31 12.76
N VAL A 14 13.40 -10.99 12.15
CA VAL A 14 12.98 -11.59 10.88
C VAL A 14 13.42 -10.70 9.73
N ASP A 15 14.18 -11.26 8.79
CA ASP A 15 14.75 -10.51 7.67
C ASP A 15 13.68 -10.00 6.68
N HIS A 16 12.65 -10.82 6.45
CA HIS A 16 11.64 -10.57 5.42
C HIS A 16 10.23 -10.86 5.93
N VAL A 17 9.30 -9.93 5.70
CA VAL A 17 7.88 -10.12 6.02
C VAL A 17 7.04 -9.72 4.81
N THR A 18 6.12 -10.59 4.42
CA THR A 18 5.11 -10.30 3.40
C THR A 18 3.73 -10.25 4.04
N TRP A 19 3.08 -9.10 3.95
CA TRP A 19 1.66 -8.97 4.24
C TRP A 19 0.83 -9.39 3.01
N ILE A 20 -0.24 -10.14 3.24
CA ILE A 20 -1.22 -10.52 2.22
C ILE A 20 -2.61 -10.25 2.82
N ASP A 21 -3.41 -9.39 2.17
CA ASP A 21 -4.79 -9.13 2.58
C ASP A 21 -5.60 -10.44 2.57
N GLY A 22 -6.51 -10.62 3.52
CA GLY A 22 -7.25 -11.87 3.69
C GLY A 22 -8.15 -12.27 2.52
N ASN A 23 -8.39 -11.37 1.56
CA ASN A 23 -9.12 -11.66 0.32
C ASN A 23 -8.20 -11.98 -0.87
N ILE A 24 -6.88 -12.01 -0.69
CA ILE A 24 -5.92 -12.34 -1.75
C ILE A 24 -5.60 -13.84 -1.73
N ILE A 25 -5.63 -14.46 -2.90
CA ILE A 25 -5.16 -15.84 -3.13
C ILE A 25 -3.75 -15.76 -3.72
N ALA A 26 -2.80 -16.42 -3.06
CA ALA A 26 -1.48 -16.72 -3.60
C ALA A 26 -1.52 -18.02 -4.41
N ALA A 27 -1.17 -17.94 -5.69
CA ALA A 27 -1.08 -19.09 -6.59
C ALA A 27 0.27 -19.81 -6.46
N PRO A 28 0.39 -21.06 -6.93
CA PRO A 28 1.69 -21.75 -7.00
C PRO A 28 2.76 -20.89 -7.68
N GLY A 29 3.93 -20.79 -7.05
CA GLY A 29 5.04 -19.95 -7.52
C GLY A 29 5.07 -18.52 -6.96
N ALA A 30 4.05 -18.07 -6.23
CA ALA A 30 4.08 -16.78 -5.54
C ALA A 30 5.27 -16.70 -4.56
N GLY A 31 5.61 -17.80 -3.87
CA GLY A 31 6.80 -17.88 -3.00
C GLY A 31 8.09 -17.54 -3.75
N LYS A 32 8.30 -18.12 -4.94
CA LYS A 32 9.49 -17.85 -5.77
C LYS A 32 9.58 -16.38 -6.21
N LEU A 33 8.42 -15.74 -6.45
CA LEU A 33 8.39 -14.31 -6.74
C LEU A 33 8.85 -13.50 -5.52
N LEU A 34 8.35 -13.84 -4.32
CA LEU A 34 8.74 -13.16 -3.08
C LEU A 34 10.22 -13.39 -2.74
N GLU A 35 10.74 -14.62 -2.92
CA GLU A 35 12.15 -14.96 -2.75
C GLU A 35 13.06 -14.10 -3.65
N ALA A 36 12.63 -13.80 -4.88
CA ALA A 36 13.40 -12.92 -5.77
C ALA A 36 13.56 -11.49 -5.22
N HIS A 37 12.62 -11.01 -4.40
CA HIS A 37 12.71 -9.69 -3.78
C HIS A 37 13.66 -9.62 -2.58
N GLU A 38 14.07 -10.77 -2.01
CA GLU A 38 15.05 -10.82 -0.90
C GLU A 38 16.39 -10.16 -1.25
N THR A 39 16.75 -10.16 -2.53
CA THR A 39 17.98 -9.50 -3.00
C THR A 39 17.74 -8.16 -3.68
N PHE A 40 16.50 -7.88 -4.11
CA PHE A 40 16.20 -6.76 -5.01
C PHE A 40 15.44 -5.60 -4.36
N SER A 41 14.82 -5.81 -3.19
CA SER A 41 13.88 -4.82 -2.65
C SER A 41 13.93 -4.70 -1.13
N GLU A 42 13.84 -3.49 -0.63
CA GLU A 42 13.53 -3.18 0.76
C GLU A 42 12.02 -3.22 1.00
N ILE A 43 11.26 -2.68 0.04
CA ILE A 43 9.80 -2.76 -0.03
C ILE A 43 9.39 -3.11 -1.45
N ALA A 44 8.43 -4.03 -1.61
CA ALA A 44 7.79 -4.29 -2.89
C ALA A 44 6.28 -4.48 -2.75
N THR A 45 5.52 -3.84 -3.63
CA THR A 45 4.07 -3.96 -3.69
C THR A 45 3.56 -3.70 -5.11
N PHE A 46 2.26 -3.82 -5.34
CA PHE A 46 1.70 -3.55 -6.66
C PHE A 46 1.54 -2.05 -6.89
N GLN A 47 1.79 -1.62 -8.12
CA GLN A 47 1.37 -0.28 -8.56
C GLN A 47 -0.14 -0.26 -8.78
N HIS A 48 -0.74 0.89 -8.52
CA HIS A 48 -2.15 1.09 -8.80
C HIS A 48 -2.39 1.04 -10.31
N PRO A 49 -3.33 0.21 -10.80
CA PRO A 49 -3.46 -0.06 -12.24
C PRO A 49 -4.01 1.13 -13.02
N ASP A 50 -4.85 1.95 -12.38
CA ASP A 50 -5.68 2.94 -13.07
C ASP A 50 -5.15 4.38 -12.88
N ARG A 51 -4.28 4.61 -11.89
CA ARG A 51 -3.81 5.94 -11.47
C ARG A 51 -2.39 5.85 -10.93
N ASN A 52 -1.61 6.91 -11.07
CA ASN A 52 -0.27 7.03 -10.50
C ASN A 52 -0.09 8.28 -9.62
N CYS A 53 -1.18 9.03 -9.38
CA CYS A 53 -1.17 10.28 -8.64
C CYS A 53 -2.13 10.20 -7.46
N VAL A 54 -1.66 10.54 -6.27
CA VAL A 54 -2.47 10.53 -5.04
C VAL A 54 -3.56 11.61 -5.04
N TYR A 55 -3.36 12.71 -5.77
CA TYR A 55 -4.37 13.76 -5.89
C TYR A 55 -5.52 13.33 -6.80
N ASP A 56 -5.24 12.59 -7.88
CA ASP A 56 -6.27 11.98 -8.73
C ASP A 56 -7.04 10.89 -7.98
N GLU A 57 -6.36 10.15 -7.09
CA GLU A 57 -6.99 9.20 -6.18
C GLU A 57 -7.94 9.91 -5.21
N ALA A 58 -7.50 11.00 -4.58
CA ALA A 58 -8.34 11.78 -3.67
C ALA A 58 -9.61 12.30 -4.37
N ALA A 59 -9.48 12.84 -5.58
CA ALA A 59 -10.62 13.27 -6.39
C ALA A 59 -11.56 12.10 -6.71
N SER A 60 -11.01 10.92 -7.03
CA SER A 60 -11.78 9.70 -7.29
C SER A 60 -12.52 9.21 -6.04
N ILE A 61 -11.89 9.28 -4.86
CA ILE A 61 -12.50 8.90 -3.57
C ILE A 61 -13.72 9.76 -3.28
N VAL A 62 -13.61 11.09 -3.47
CA VAL A 62 -14.72 12.02 -3.26
C VAL A 62 -15.83 11.79 -4.28
N ALA A 63 -15.49 11.69 -5.56
CA ALA A 63 -16.47 11.49 -6.63
C ALA A 63 -17.24 10.17 -6.53
N LEU A 64 -16.62 9.13 -5.97
CA LEU A 64 -17.22 7.81 -5.75
C LEU A 64 -17.80 7.65 -4.33
N GLU A 65 -17.83 8.73 -3.53
CA GLU A 65 -18.36 8.75 -2.16
C GLU A 65 -17.74 7.66 -1.26
N LEU A 66 -16.45 7.36 -1.47
CA LEU A 66 -15.77 6.31 -0.73
C LEU A 66 -15.42 6.78 0.69
N ASP A 67 -15.18 8.06 0.90
CA ASP A 67 -14.82 8.61 2.21
C ASP A 67 -15.41 10.00 2.43
N GLN A 68 -15.30 10.52 3.65
CA GLN A 68 -15.79 11.86 3.97
C GLN A 68 -14.93 12.93 3.25
N PRO A 69 -15.55 13.84 2.46
CA PRO A 69 -14.79 14.84 1.70
C PRO A 69 -13.85 15.69 2.55
N ASP A 70 -14.27 16.10 3.75
CA ASP A 70 -13.46 16.95 4.63
C ASP A 70 -12.20 16.25 5.15
N VAL A 71 -12.26 14.93 5.39
CA VAL A 71 -11.09 14.11 5.76
C VAL A 71 -10.11 14.02 4.60
N ILE A 72 -10.63 13.84 3.38
CA ILE A 72 -9.81 13.76 2.16
C ILE A 72 -9.16 15.10 1.85
N GLU A 73 -9.89 16.21 1.92
CA GLU A 73 -9.38 17.57 1.71
C GLU A 73 -8.25 17.88 2.70
N LYS A 74 -8.45 17.63 4.01
CA LYS A 74 -7.39 17.81 5.03
C LYS A 74 -6.14 16.99 4.73
N HIS A 75 -6.31 15.76 4.23
CA HIS A 75 -5.17 14.93 3.86
C HIS A 75 -4.47 15.42 2.59
N VAL A 76 -5.22 15.92 1.60
CA VAL A 76 -4.67 16.55 0.39
C VAL A 76 -3.88 17.80 0.73
N ASP A 77 -4.39 18.66 1.61
CA ASP A 77 -3.67 19.84 2.08
C ASP A 77 -2.36 19.45 2.76
N ARG A 78 -2.40 18.40 3.59
CA ARG A 78 -1.19 17.85 4.21
C ARG A 78 -0.18 17.34 3.19
N LEU A 79 -0.62 16.58 2.17
CA LEU A 79 0.24 16.11 1.07
C LEU A 79 0.94 17.28 0.37
N ARG A 80 0.17 18.34 0.05
CA ARG A 80 0.69 19.56 -0.60
C ARG A 80 1.68 20.32 0.28
N ASN A 81 1.36 20.50 1.56
CA ASN A 81 2.22 21.19 2.51
C ASN A 81 3.54 20.44 2.77
N LEU A 82 3.54 19.12 2.65
CA LEU A 82 4.74 18.28 2.74
C LEU A 82 5.45 18.10 1.39
N GLY A 83 4.98 18.77 0.34
CA GLY A 83 5.61 18.80 -0.97
C GLY A 83 5.57 17.46 -1.72
N VAL A 84 4.54 16.64 -1.52
CA VAL A 84 4.38 15.38 -2.27
C VAL A 84 4.16 15.72 -3.76
N PRO A 85 5.03 15.28 -4.67
CA PRO A 85 4.90 15.59 -6.09
C PRO A 85 3.63 14.97 -6.70
N GLU A 86 3.06 15.64 -7.70
CA GLU A 86 2.12 14.98 -8.58
C GLU A 86 2.79 13.79 -9.28
N LYS A 87 2.03 12.72 -9.51
CA LYS A 87 2.51 11.49 -10.17
C LYS A 87 3.73 10.85 -9.49
N PHE A 88 3.92 11.10 -8.19
CA PHE A 88 4.96 10.44 -7.37
C PHE A 88 4.83 8.90 -7.39
N GLY A 89 3.61 8.41 -7.47
CA GLY A 89 3.28 7.00 -7.42
C GLY A 89 2.00 6.74 -6.63
N LEU A 90 1.36 5.61 -6.93
CA LEU A 90 0.21 5.12 -6.20
C LEU A 90 0.26 3.60 -6.18
N TYR A 91 -0.11 3.01 -5.04
CA TYR A 91 0.21 1.61 -4.74
C TYR A 91 -1.01 0.84 -4.24
N GLU A 92 -1.14 -0.41 -4.66
CA GLU A 92 -2.08 -1.36 -4.08
C GLU A 92 -1.38 -2.20 -3.00
N THR A 93 -1.61 -1.87 -1.74
CA THR A 93 -0.95 -2.50 -0.58
C THR A 93 -1.54 -3.87 -0.21
N ASN A 94 -2.27 -4.53 -1.11
CA ASN A 94 -2.94 -5.80 -0.82
C ASN A 94 -1.97 -6.99 -0.72
N VAL A 95 -0.79 -6.84 -1.31
CA VAL A 95 0.40 -7.67 -1.07
C VAL A 95 1.57 -6.72 -0.86
N LEU A 96 2.24 -6.82 0.28
CA LEU A 96 3.35 -5.95 0.63
C LEU A 96 4.50 -6.79 1.18
N TYR A 97 5.55 -6.91 0.39
CA TYR A 97 6.83 -7.45 0.81
C TYR A 97 7.67 -6.35 1.47
N SER A 98 8.39 -6.69 2.53
CA SER A 98 9.25 -5.75 3.24
C SER A 98 10.44 -6.42 3.95
N LYS A 99 11.52 -5.65 4.13
CA LYS A 99 12.63 -5.93 5.05
C LYS A 99 12.44 -5.14 6.35
N PRO A 100 11.63 -5.62 7.30
CA PRO A 100 11.16 -4.79 8.41
C PRO A 100 12.25 -4.37 9.39
N MET A 101 13.40 -5.05 9.40
CA MET A 101 14.56 -4.71 10.23
C MET A 101 15.48 -3.66 9.60
N ASP A 102 15.28 -3.32 8.32
CA ASP A 102 15.98 -2.19 7.70
C ASP A 102 15.52 -0.87 8.35
N TYR A 103 16.48 0.00 8.67
CA TYR A 103 16.20 1.24 9.40
C TYR A 103 15.29 2.22 8.63
N ALA A 104 15.45 2.30 7.31
CA ALA A 104 14.62 3.16 6.47
C ALA A 104 13.20 2.57 6.34
N VAL A 105 13.09 1.24 6.21
CA VAL A 105 11.81 0.53 6.16
C VAL A 105 11.04 0.62 7.49
N ALA A 106 11.72 0.50 8.63
CA ALA A 106 11.09 0.67 9.94
C ALA A 106 10.51 2.08 10.12
N GLN A 107 11.27 3.12 9.74
CA GLN A 107 10.76 4.48 9.72
C GLN A 107 9.59 4.67 8.75
N PHE A 108 9.61 4.00 7.60
CA PHE A 108 8.49 4.00 6.67
C PHE A 108 7.22 3.46 7.32
N PHE A 109 7.31 2.36 8.06
CA PHE A 109 6.17 1.80 8.77
C PHE A 109 5.65 2.73 9.87
N ASP A 110 6.54 3.41 10.61
CA ASP A 110 6.16 4.40 11.62
C ASP A 110 5.45 5.62 10.98
N HIS A 111 5.97 6.14 9.87
CA HIS A 111 5.31 7.20 9.11
C HIS A 111 3.94 6.75 8.60
N TRP A 112 3.86 5.56 8.04
CA TRP A 112 2.61 5.05 7.49
C TRP A 112 1.54 4.88 8.57
N TRP A 113 1.88 4.31 9.72
CA TRP A 113 0.93 4.23 10.83
C TRP A 113 0.49 5.60 11.32
N LYS A 114 1.41 6.55 11.46
CA LYS A 114 1.09 7.93 11.87
C LYS A 114 0.08 8.58 10.93
N GLU A 115 0.24 8.41 9.62
CA GLU A 115 -0.68 8.96 8.62
C GLU A 115 -2.05 8.27 8.63
N ILE A 116 -2.11 6.97 8.91
CA ILE A 116 -3.39 6.27 9.10
C ILE A 116 -4.11 6.75 10.37
N PHE A 117 -3.35 7.02 11.43
CA PHE A 117 -3.92 7.37 12.73
C PHE A 117 -4.42 8.83 12.78
N PHE A 118 -3.64 9.78 12.24
CA PHE A 118 -3.97 11.21 12.29
C PHE A 118 -4.58 11.75 10.99
N GLY A 119 -4.47 11.01 9.89
CA GLY A 119 -4.89 11.46 8.56
C GLY A 119 -5.96 10.55 7.97
N SER A 120 -5.71 10.06 6.76
CA SER A 120 -6.65 9.21 6.02
C SER A 120 -6.39 7.74 6.32
N ARG A 121 -7.46 7.01 6.63
CA ARG A 121 -7.43 5.55 6.80
C ARG A 121 -7.29 4.80 5.47
N ARG A 122 -7.32 5.52 4.34
CA ARG A 122 -7.17 4.95 3.00
C ARG A 122 -5.69 4.65 2.76
N ASP A 123 -5.37 3.36 2.66
CA ASP A 123 -3.99 2.88 2.48
C ASP A 123 -3.28 3.54 1.31
N GLN A 124 -3.95 3.73 0.17
CA GLN A 124 -3.34 4.30 -1.03
C GLN A 124 -2.83 5.74 -0.81
N MET A 125 -3.52 6.53 0.02
CA MET A 125 -3.11 7.91 0.32
C MET A 125 -2.01 7.94 1.38
N SER A 126 -2.25 7.26 2.50
CA SER A 126 -1.31 7.23 3.63
C SER A 126 0.01 6.55 3.28
N PHE A 127 -0.01 5.47 2.49
CA PHE A 127 1.19 4.77 2.02
C PHE A 127 2.03 5.67 1.11
N THR A 128 1.40 6.37 0.16
CA THR A 128 2.11 7.28 -0.75
C THR A 128 2.80 8.40 0.03
N LEU A 129 2.14 9.00 1.03
CA LEU A 129 2.78 9.99 1.87
C LEU A 129 3.95 9.41 2.68
N ALA A 130 3.78 8.24 3.29
CA ALA A 130 4.84 7.56 4.01
C ALA A 130 6.06 7.26 3.13
N ALA A 131 5.83 6.84 1.89
CA ALA A 131 6.89 6.59 0.92
C ALA A 131 7.65 7.89 0.56
N HIS A 132 6.94 9.01 0.40
CA HIS A 132 7.57 10.31 0.17
C HIS A 132 8.40 10.81 1.36
N LEU A 133 7.92 10.60 2.59
CA LEU A 133 8.62 11.04 3.81
C LEU A 133 9.86 10.21 4.13
N SER A 134 9.88 8.94 3.71
CA SER A 134 10.89 7.96 4.12
C SER A 134 12.07 7.95 3.16
N LYS A 135 12.97 8.92 3.33
CA LYS A 135 14.20 9.02 2.53
C LYS A 135 15.01 7.72 2.62
N GLY A 136 15.42 7.21 1.47
CA GLY A 136 16.19 5.96 1.36
C GLY A 136 15.33 4.69 1.21
N VAL A 137 14.00 4.80 1.24
CA VAL A 137 13.12 3.68 0.89
C VAL A 137 12.73 3.77 -0.58
N VAL A 138 12.96 2.69 -1.33
CA VAL A 138 12.45 2.54 -2.70
C VAL A 138 11.34 1.51 -2.70
N VAL A 139 10.14 1.93 -3.10
CA VAL A 139 9.00 1.02 -3.28
C VAL A 139 9.06 0.42 -4.69
N ASN A 140 9.53 -0.82 -4.76
CA ASN A 140 9.60 -1.57 -6.00
C ASN A 140 8.26 -2.17 -6.40
N SER A 141 8.10 -2.47 -7.70
CA SER A 141 6.94 -3.22 -8.15
C SER A 141 7.13 -4.72 -7.91
N LEU A 142 6.11 -5.35 -7.32
CA LEU A 142 6.14 -6.77 -6.94
C LEU A 142 6.15 -7.74 -8.13
N ASP A 143 5.58 -7.39 -9.29
CA ASP A 143 5.48 -8.30 -10.45
C ASP A 143 5.61 -7.53 -11.78
N GLY A 144 6.61 -6.65 -11.86
CA GLY A 144 6.81 -5.76 -13.00
C GLY A 144 5.67 -4.75 -13.14
N LYS A 145 5.16 -4.49 -14.35
CA LYS A 145 4.04 -3.54 -14.55
C LYS A 145 2.65 -4.10 -14.19
N LYS A 146 2.60 -5.24 -13.49
CA LYS A 146 1.33 -5.89 -13.11
C LYS A 146 0.78 -5.32 -11.80
N CYS A 147 -0.49 -5.60 -11.56
CA CYS A 147 -1.25 -5.31 -10.34
C CYS A 147 -1.96 -6.59 -9.87
N ALA A 148 -2.65 -6.54 -8.73
CA ALA A 148 -3.37 -7.70 -8.21
C ALA A 148 -4.54 -8.19 -9.10
N LYS A 149 -4.96 -7.39 -10.11
CA LYS A 149 -5.99 -7.81 -11.09
C LYS A 149 -5.43 -8.70 -12.20
N ASN A 150 -4.15 -8.58 -12.54
CA ASN A 150 -3.54 -9.26 -13.70
C ASN A 150 -2.24 -10.02 -13.38
N SER A 151 -1.80 -10.05 -12.12
CA SER A 151 -0.73 -10.94 -11.70
C SER A 151 -1.18 -12.40 -11.81
N LYS A 152 -0.27 -13.26 -12.28
CA LYS A 152 -0.47 -14.72 -12.26
C LYS A 152 -0.22 -15.34 -10.88
N TYR A 153 0.41 -14.58 -9.98
CA TYR A 153 0.83 -15.04 -8.65
C TYR A 153 -0.17 -14.66 -7.56
N PHE A 154 -0.86 -13.54 -7.73
CA PHE A 154 -1.80 -13.01 -6.73
C PHE A 154 -3.10 -12.58 -7.39
N SER A 155 -4.23 -12.94 -6.78
CA SER A 155 -5.56 -12.57 -7.27
C SER A 155 -6.52 -12.27 -6.12
N LYS A 156 -7.46 -11.35 -6.33
CA LYS A 156 -8.53 -11.04 -5.36
C LYS A 156 -9.66 -12.07 -5.46
N ARG A 157 -10.06 -12.66 -4.33
CA ARG A 157 -11.35 -13.38 -4.23
C ARG A 157 -12.47 -12.41 -4.54
N LYS A 158 -13.39 -12.79 -5.42
CA LYS A 158 -14.63 -12.04 -5.60
C LYS A 158 -15.41 -12.09 -4.27
N HIS A 159 -15.80 -10.92 -3.76
CA HIS A 159 -16.73 -10.87 -2.65
C HIS A 159 -18.02 -11.58 -3.08
N PHE A 160 -18.48 -12.55 -2.28
CA PHE A 160 -19.83 -13.09 -2.42
C PHE A 160 -20.79 -11.94 -2.12
N ARG A 161 -21.40 -11.34 -3.14
CA ARG A 161 -22.56 -10.47 -2.94
C ARG A 161 -23.77 -11.40 -2.79
N PRO A 162 -24.42 -11.48 -1.62
CA PRO A 162 -25.76 -12.07 -1.58
C PRO A 162 -26.61 -11.28 -2.57
N ALA A 163 -27.42 -11.98 -3.37
CA ALA A 163 -28.41 -11.32 -4.21
C ALA A 163 -29.35 -10.51 -3.29
N GLY A 164 -29.37 -9.19 -3.48
CA GLY A 164 -30.29 -8.29 -2.80
C GLY A 164 -29.78 -7.73 -1.47
N ARG A 165 -29.20 -6.52 -1.52
CA ARG A 165 -29.52 -5.44 -0.58
C ARG A 165 -29.49 -4.14 -1.36
N SER A 166 -30.66 -3.79 -1.91
CA SER A 166 -31.05 -2.41 -2.15
C SER A 166 -31.25 -1.75 -0.79
N LEU A 167 -30.49 -0.69 -0.52
CA LEU A 167 -30.94 0.56 0.09
C LEU A 167 -30.00 1.65 -0.40
#